data_AF-A0A7S0H5J2-F1
#
_entry.id   AF-A0A7S0H5J2-F1
#
_cell.length_a   1.000
_cell.length_b   1.000
_cell.length_c   1.000
_cell.angle_alpha   90.00
_cell.angle_beta   90.00
_cell.angle_gamma   90.00
#
_symmetry.space_group_name_H-M   'P 1'
#
loop_
_entity.id
_entity.type
_entity.pdbx_description
1 polymer ?
#
loop_
_entity_poly.entity_id
_entity_poly.type
_entity_poly.pdbx_seq_one_letter_code
_entity_poly.pdbx_strand_id
1 'polypeptide(L)'
;ATRFHELREGNPLYFGSQILNKLWYGQLGASAYLTPPRDPLKGVCITVDEKQMNLHGLQGVVVLNISSYGGGSDLWGSEASGRDAGGESREGGPEEKDAEFETPSQYDKLVEVVGITDSLHMAKCQVGIASCVRLGQGRKIVIEASKRGGFVAQVDGEPWRVGRDTRVEVSFRKQAAMLSKSRTREDGLLDKIETILMDAEIAKIISGSQHRYLLTRMVKDVAGKR
;
A
#
# COMPACT_ATOMS: atom_id res chain seq x y z
N ALA A 1 -9.69 13.63 1.59
CA ALA A 1 -8.47 13.72 2.43
C ALA A 1 -8.35 15.09 3.11
N THR A 2 -8.22 16.20 2.38
CA THR A 2 -7.99 17.53 2.99
C THR A 2 -9.09 17.97 3.95
N ARG A 3 -10.35 17.82 3.57
CA ARG A 3 -11.50 18.13 4.45
C ARG A 3 -11.54 17.24 5.71
N PHE A 4 -11.08 15.99 5.64
CA PHE A 4 -10.97 15.10 6.80
C PHE A 4 -9.89 15.60 7.76
N HIS A 5 -8.73 15.98 7.21
CA HIS A 5 -7.60 16.48 7.98
C HIS A 5 -7.94 17.81 8.67
N GLU A 6 -8.56 18.75 7.95
CA GLU A 6 -9.04 20.02 8.52
C GLU A 6 -10.07 19.79 9.64
N LEU A 7 -10.97 18.81 9.49
CA LEU A 7 -11.94 18.46 10.54
C LEU A 7 -11.26 17.83 11.76
N ARG A 8 -10.23 17.00 11.54
CA ARG A 8 -9.44 16.35 12.59
C ARG A 8 -8.60 17.33 13.39
N GLU A 9 -7.90 18.23 12.70
CA GLU A 9 -7.10 19.28 13.34
C GLU A 9 -7.99 20.26 14.11
N GLY A 10 -9.18 20.59 13.57
CA GLY A 10 -10.13 21.49 14.22
C GLY A 10 -10.83 20.89 15.44
N ASN A 11 -11.00 19.56 15.51
CA ASN A 11 -11.74 18.90 16.60
C ASN A 11 -11.15 17.52 16.98
N PRO A 12 -9.97 17.47 17.61
CA PRO A 12 -9.25 16.22 17.88
C PRO A 12 -10.03 15.21 18.74
N LEU A 13 -10.96 15.66 19.59
CA LEU A 13 -11.78 14.80 20.45
C LEU A 13 -12.74 13.86 19.69
N TYR A 14 -13.13 14.19 18.45
CA TYR A 14 -14.02 13.33 17.64
C TYR A 14 -13.29 12.19 16.91
N PHE A 15 -11.95 12.18 16.91
CA PHE A 15 -11.12 11.28 16.10
C PHE A 15 -10.34 10.22 16.91
N GLY A 16 -10.71 10.03 18.18
CA GLY A 16 -10.07 9.07 19.08
C GLY A 16 -10.35 7.59 18.79
N SER A 17 -11.30 7.27 17.90
CA SER A 17 -11.69 5.89 17.57
C SER A 17 -11.44 5.55 16.11
N GLN A 18 -10.80 4.39 15.86
CA GLN A 18 -10.54 3.87 14.52
C GLN A 18 -11.83 3.62 13.72
N ILE A 19 -12.92 3.25 14.39
CA ILE A 19 -14.23 3.00 13.76
C ILE A 19 -14.85 4.33 13.30
N LEU A 20 -14.78 5.37 14.13
CA LEU A 20 -15.25 6.70 13.76
C LEU A 20 -14.44 7.29 12.60
N ASN A 21 -13.12 7.08 12.60
CA ASN A 21 -12.27 7.51 11.49
C ASN A 21 -12.68 6.84 10.17
N LYS A 22 -12.91 5.52 10.17
CA LYS A 22 -13.39 4.79 8.99
C LYS A 22 -14.76 5.28 8.52
N LEU A 23 -15.68 5.60 9.44
CA LEU A 23 -17.01 6.13 9.10
C LEU A 23 -16.92 7.52 8.44
N TRP A 24 -16.08 8.40 8.97
CA TRP A 24 -15.81 9.72 8.38
C TRP A 24 -15.18 9.62 6.98
N TYR A 25 -14.25 8.68 6.77
CA TYR A 25 -13.72 8.38 5.44
C TYR A 25 -14.82 7.91 4.48
N GLY A 26 -15.72 7.03 4.94
CA GLY A 26 -16.87 6.56 4.17
C GLY A 26 -17.82 7.70 3.78
N GLN A 27 -18.17 8.58 4.72
CA GLN A 27 -19.06 9.73 4.45
C GLN A 27 -18.44 10.74 3.49
N LEU A 28 -17.14 11.05 3.64
CA LEU A 28 -16.44 11.95 2.72
C LEU A 28 -16.23 11.31 1.35
N GLY A 29 -16.00 9.99 1.29
CA GLY A 29 -15.96 9.22 0.05
C GLY A 29 -17.29 9.22 -0.69
N ALA A 30 -18.41 9.07 0.04
CA ALA A 30 -19.77 9.15 -0.51
C ALA A 30 -20.09 10.56 -1.04
N SER A 31 -19.66 11.62 -0.34
CA SER A 31 -19.81 13.00 -0.82
C SER A 31 -19.01 13.26 -2.12
N ALA A 32 -17.80 12.70 -2.24
CA ALA A 32 -17.00 12.80 -3.46
C ALA A 32 -17.60 11.99 -4.63
N TYR A 33 -18.30 10.88 -4.33
CA TYR A 33 -19.05 10.10 -5.34
C TYR A 33 -20.25 10.88 -5.91
N LEU A 34 -21.03 11.55 -5.05
CA LEU A 34 -22.23 12.31 -5.48
C LEU A 34 -21.89 13.57 -6.29
N THR A 35 -20.70 14.13 -6.09
CA THR A 35 -20.22 15.33 -6.79
C THR A 35 -18.78 15.10 -7.25
N PRO A 36 -18.58 14.30 -8.32
CA PRO A 36 -17.24 13.99 -8.79
C PRO A 36 -16.57 15.25 -9.33
N PRO A 37 -15.29 15.50 -9.00
CA PRO A 37 -14.55 16.60 -9.59
C PRO A 37 -14.44 16.40 -11.11
N ARG A 38 -14.62 17.49 -11.87
CA ARG A 38 -14.47 17.47 -13.33
C ARG A 38 -12.98 17.40 -13.68
N ASP A 39 -12.55 16.32 -14.32
CA ASP A 39 -11.18 16.02 -14.74
C ASP A 39 -10.11 16.29 -13.65
N PRO A 40 -10.12 15.51 -12.54
CA PRO A 40 -9.22 15.74 -11.41
C PRO A 40 -7.74 15.65 -11.82
N LEU A 41 -7.40 14.77 -12.76
CA LEU A 41 -6.04 14.55 -13.26
C LEU A 41 -5.66 15.43 -14.45
N LYS A 42 -6.52 16.36 -14.89
CA LYS A 42 -6.19 17.27 -16.00
C LYS A 42 -4.94 18.07 -15.70
N GLY A 43 -3.95 17.99 -16.57
CA GLY A 43 -2.66 18.66 -16.39
C GLY A 43 -1.69 17.93 -15.45
N VAL A 44 -1.99 16.68 -15.08
CA VAL A 44 -1.04 15.77 -14.43
C VAL A 44 -0.45 14.86 -15.50
N CYS A 45 0.87 14.76 -15.54
CA CYS A 45 1.60 13.78 -16.34
C CYS A 45 2.32 12.81 -15.40
N ILE A 46 2.25 11.51 -15.69
CA ILE A 46 2.96 10.49 -14.92
C ILE A 46 3.81 9.67 -15.87
N THR A 47 5.08 9.52 -15.54
CA THR A 47 6.06 8.72 -16.28
C THR A 47 6.62 7.65 -15.35
N VAL A 48 6.64 6.40 -15.82
CA VAL A 48 7.21 5.23 -15.13
C VAL A 48 8.37 4.72 -15.98
N ASP A 49 9.59 4.78 -15.46
CA ASP A 49 10.81 4.36 -16.16
C ASP A 49 10.83 4.85 -17.63
N GLU A 50 10.66 6.16 -17.80
CA GLU A 50 10.64 6.87 -19.10
C GLU A 50 9.42 6.64 -19.99
N LYS A 51 8.50 5.73 -19.61
CA LYS A 51 7.22 5.53 -20.31
C LYS A 51 6.13 6.40 -19.70
N GLN A 52 5.50 7.25 -20.52
CA GLN A 52 4.35 8.05 -20.08
C GLN A 52 3.10 7.16 -19.93
N MET A 53 2.38 7.31 -18.83
CA MET A 53 1.17 6.54 -18.51
C MET A 53 -0.09 7.19 -19.09
N ASN A 54 -1.02 6.38 -19.58
CA ASN A 54 -2.32 6.86 -20.05
C ASN A 54 -3.27 7.07 -18.86
N LEU A 55 -3.63 8.33 -18.60
CA LEU A 55 -4.53 8.70 -17.49
C LEU A 55 -5.98 8.95 -17.93
N HIS A 56 -6.32 8.66 -19.19
CA HIS A 56 -7.65 8.91 -19.73
C HIS A 56 -8.72 8.10 -18.98
N GLY A 57 -9.80 8.76 -18.55
CA GLY A 57 -10.90 8.13 -17.81
C GLY A 57 -10.62 7.83 -16.33
N LEU A 58 -9.45 8.24 -15.81
CA LEU A 58 -9.11 8.06 -14.40
C LEU A 58 -9.45 9.30 -13.57
N GLN A 59 -9.96 9.06 -12.36
CA GLN A 59 -10.20 10.08 -11.34
C GLN A 59 -9.08 10.15 -10.29
N GLY A 60 -8.26 9.11 -10.17
CA GLY A 60 -7.16 9.05 -9.22
C GLY A 60 -6.06 8.09 -9.64
N VAL A 61 -4.87 8.30 -9.09
CA VAL A 61 -3.71 7.41 -9.26
C VAL A 61 -3.12 7.14 -7.89
N VAL A 62 -2.71 5.91 -7.64
CA VAL A 62 -2.02 5.49 -6.41
C VAL A 62 -0.68 4.89 -6.80
N VAL A 63 0.38 5.35 -6.12
CA VAL A 63 1.73 4.79 -6.21
C VAL A 63 1.97 3.98 -4.94
N LEU A 64 2.30 2.70 -5.09
CA LEU A 64 2.42 1.73 -4.01
C LEU A 64 3.86 1.23 -3.93
N ASN A 65 4.44 1.28 -2.73
CA ASN A 65 5.72 0.66 -2.40
C ASN A 65 5.55 -0.70 -1.70
N ILE A 66 4.34 -0.96 -1.18
CA ILE A 66 3.97 -2.24 -0.57
C ILE A 66 2.68 -2.72 -1.23
N SER A 67 2.49 -4.04 -1.29
CA SER A 67 1.33 -4.69 -1.92
C SER A 67 0.04 -4.57 -1.08
N SER A 68 -0.14 -3.46 -0.37
CA SER A 68 -1.33 -3.21 0.45
C SER A 68 -1.62 -1.71 0.58
N TYR A 69 -2.90 -1.35 0.62
CA TYR A 69 -3.36 0.03 0.74
C TYR A 69 -4.51 0.14 1.75
N GLY A 70 -4.64 1.29 2.41
CA GLY A 70 -5.90 1.70 3.06
C GLY A 70 -6.47 0.74 4.11
N GLY A 71 -5.62 0.00 4.84
CA GLY A 71 -6.06 -1.00 5.82
C GLY A 71 -5.85 -2.45 5.40
N GLY A 72 -5.06 -2.69 4.35
CA GLY A 72 -4.62 -4.05 3.95
C GLY A 72 -5.16 -4.52 2.61
N SER A 73 -5.86 -3.67 1.86
CA SER A 73 -6.43 -4.01 0.56
C SER A 73 -5.36 -4.16 -0.51
N ASP A 74 -5.50 -5.16 -1.38
CA ASP A 74 -4.67 -5.31 -2.57
C ASP A 74 -5.30 -4.56 -3.76
N LEU A 75 -4.71 -3.43 -4.16
CA LEU A 75 -5.19 -2.68 -5.31
C LEU A 75 -4.60 -3.16 -6.64
N TRP A 76 -3.43 -3.80 -6.61
CA TRP A 76 -2.76 -4.31 -7.82
C TRP A 76 -3.47 -5.56 -8.36
N GLY A 77 -4.05 -6.33 -7.45
CA GLY A 77 -4.66 -7.63 -7.73
C GLY A 77 -3.60 -8.73 -7.81
N SER A 78 -3.92 -9.89 -7.27
CA SER A 78 -3.16 -11.11 -7.49
C SER A 78 -3.75 -11.88 -8.68
N GLU A 79 -2.96 -12.70 -9.37
CA GLU A 79 -3.48 -13.62 -10.40
C GLU A 79 -4.59 -14.55 -9.90
N ALA A 80 -4.68 -14.75 -8.58
CA ALA A 80 -5.75 -15.52 -7.95
C ALA A 80 -7.11 -14.78 -7.98
N SER A 81 -7.12 -13.45 -8.04
CA SER A 81 -8.37 -12.66 -8.12
C SER A 81 -9.07 -12.75 -9.48
N GLY A 82 -8.39 -13.30 -10.50
CA GLY A 82 -8.98 -13.63 -11.80
C GLY A 82 -9.66 -15.01 -11.87
N ARG A 83 -9.55 -15.85 -10.83
CA ARG A 83 -10.12 -17.22 -10.85
C ARG A 83 -11.29 -17.45 -9.89
N ASP A 84 -11.39 -16.70 -8.79
CA ASP A 84 -12.36 -17.01 -7.73
C ASP A 84 -13.51 -16.00 -7.55
N ALA A 85 -13.56 -14.93 -8.35
CA ALA A 85 -14.76 -14.08 -8.45
C ALA A 85 -15.55 -14.51 -9.69
N GLY A 86 -16.64 -15.27 -9.49
CA GLY A 86 -17.53 -15.78 -10.54
C GLY A 86 -18.23 -14.70 -11.38
N GLY A 87 -17.45 -13.99 -12.19
CA GLY A 87 -17.89 -13.09 -13.24
C GLY A 87 -17.59 -13.73 -14.59
N GLU A 88 -18.63 -13.82 -15.41
CA GLU A 88 -18.60 -14.34 -16.77
C GLU A 88 -17.39 -13.86 -17.57
N SER A 89 -16.74 -14.79 -18.27
CA SER A 89 -15.74 -14.52 -19.31
C SER A 89 -16.30 -13.44 -20.25
N ARG A 90 -15.72 -12.23 -20.21
CA ARG A 90 -15.99 -11.23 -21.25
C ARG A 90 -15.31 -11.70 -22.52
N GLU A 91 -16.09 -12.31 -23.40
CA GLU A 91 -15.74 -12.42 -24.82
C GLU A 91 -15.57 -11.01 -25.41
N GLY A 92 -14.43 -10.77 -26.07
CA GLY A 92 -14.29 -9.70 -27.06
C GLY A 92 -13.41 -8.51 -26.67
N GLY A 93 -12.13 -8.60 -27.01
CA GLY A 93 -11.20 -7.47 -27.16
C GLY A 93 -9.82 -8.00 -27.54
N PRO A 94 -9.06 -7.36 -28.46
CA PRO A 94 -7.75 -7.85 -28.84
C PRO A 94 -6.85 -7.81 -27.60
N GLU A 95 -6.33 -8.97 -27.22
CA GLU A 95 -5.29 -9.13 -26.22
C GLU A 95 -4.03 -8.44 -26.76
N GLU A 96 -3.94 -7.12 -26.56
CA GLU A 96 -2.64 -6.46 -26.54
C GLU A 96 -1.84 -7.19 -25.46
N LYS A 97 -0.76 -7.84 -25.88
CA LYS A 97 0.20 -8.48 -24.98
C LYS A 97 0.76 -7.40 -24.06
N ASP A 98 0.08 -7.18 -22.96
CA ASP A 98 0.58 -6.44 -21.82
C ASP A 98 1.92 -7.07 -21.46
N ALA A 99 2.98 -6.26 -21.38
CA ALA A 99 4.20 -6.70 -20.73
C ALA A 99 3.79 -7.23 -19.36
N GLU A 100 3.96 -8.54 -19.14
CA GLU A 100 3.47 -9.24 -17.97
C GLU A 100 4.14 -8.60 -16.75
N PHE A 101 3.38 -7.79 -16.00
CA PHE A 101 3.91 -7.10 -14.84
C PHE A 101 4.41 -8.12 -13.82
N GLU A 102 5.51 -7.80 -13.13
CA GLU A 102 6.03 -8.68 -12.10
C GLU A 102 5.07 -8.72 -10.90
N THR A 103 5.11 -9.82 -10.15
CA THR A 103 4.34 -9.92 -8.90
C THR A 103 4.83 -8.86 -7.91
N PRO A 104 3.96 -7.99 -7.37
CA PRO A 104 4.36 -6.92 -6.47
C PRO A 104 5.15 -7.42 -5.27
N SER A 105 6.29 -6.78 -5.01
CA SER A 105 7.13 -7.13 -3.87
C SER A 105 7.83 -5.90 -3.31
N GLN A 106 7.66 -5.63 -2.03
CA GLN A 106 8.40 -4.55 -1.34
C GLN A 106 9.93 -4.75 -1.27
N TYR A 107 10.47 -5.83 -1.84
CA TYR A 107 11.89 -6.18 -1.83
C TYR A 107 12.58 -6.05 -3.20
N ASP A 108 11.83 -5.86 -4.29
CA ASP A 108 12.38 -5.79 -5.66
C ASP A 108 12.84 -4.37 -6.07
N LYS A 109 12.54 -3.38 -5.22
CA LYS A 109 12.79 -1.95 -5.43
C LYS A 109 12.05 -1.39 -6.65
N LEU A 110 10.94 -2.02 -7.02
CA LEU A 110 9.94 -1.51 -7.93
C LEU A 110 8.82 -0.87 -7.10
N VAL A 111 8.06 0.00 -7.75
CA VAL A 111 6.81 0.54 -7.21
C VAL A 111 5.72 0.36 -8.23
N GLU A 112 4.53 0.04 -7.73
CA GLU A 112 3.33 -0.19 -8.52
C GLU A 112 2.53 1.10 -8.69
N VAL A 113 2.07 1.38 -9.92
CA VAL A 113 1.21 2.52 -10.24
C VAL A 113 -0.14 2.01 -10.71
N VAL A 114 -1.20 2.32 -9.95
CA VAL A 114 -2.58 1.93 -10.27
C VAL A 114 -3.50 3.12 -10.48
N GLY A 115 -4.45 2.97 -11.39
CA GLY A 115 -5.48 3.93 -11.74
C GLY A 115 -6.84 3.60 -11.13
N ILE A 116 -7.55 4.63 -10.70
CA ILE A 116 -8.91 4.57 -10.18
C ILE A 116 -9.82 5.36 -11.12
N THR A 117 -10.90 4.75 -11.59
CA THR A 117 -11.86 5.41 -12.52
C THR A 117 -12.86 6.29 -11.78
N ASP A 118 -13.31 5.87 -10.60
CA ASP A 118 -14.30 6.56 -9.78
C ASP A 118 -14.32 6.00 -8.34
N SER A 119 -15.07 6.66 -7.45
CA SER A 119 -15.14 6.25 -6.03
C SER A 119 -15.76 4.86 -5.82
N LEU A 120 -16.66 4.40 -6.69
CA LEU A 120 -17.25 3.06 -6.58
C LEU A 120 -16.23 2.01 -7.00
N HIS A 121 -15.48 2.25 -8.07
CA HIS A 121 -14.35 1.41 -8.47
C HIS A 121 -13.31 1.32 -7.34
N MET A 122 -12.96 2.45 -6.71
CA MET A 122 -12.07 2.43 -5.54
C MET A 122 -12.60 1.55 -4.42
N ALA A 123 -13.88 1.67 -4.08
CA ALA A 123 -14.50 0.84 -3.04
C ALA A 123 -14.46 -0.65 -3.40
N LYS A 124 -14.72 -1.00 -4.68
CA LYS A 124 -14.62 -2.37 -5.20
C LYS A 124 -13.19 -2.92 -5.09
N CYS A 125 -12.17 -2.14 -5.44
CA CYS A 125 -10.77 -2.52 -5.23
C CYS A 125 -10.47 -2.76 -3.74
N GLN A 126 -10.93 -1.87 -2.86
CA GLN A 126 -10.64 -1.95 -1.43
C GLN A 126 -11.23 -3.20 -0.75
N VAL A 127 -12.41 -3.65 -1.19
CA VAL A 127 -13.05 -4.87 -0.65
C VAL A 127 -12.68 -6.14 -1.43
N GLY A 128 -11.79 -6.04 -2.43
CA GLY A 128 -11.25 -7.18 -3.17
C GLY A 128 -12.22 -7.81 -4.19
N ILE A 129 -13.27 -7.09 -4.61
CA ILE A 129 -14.21 -7.57 -5.63
C ILE A 129 -13.90 -7.07 -7.04
N ALA A 130 -12.89 -6.21 -7.17
CA ALA A 130 -12.30 -5.78 -8.44
C ALA A 130 -10.80 -5.52 -8.23
N SER A 131 -10.04 -5.49 -9.32
CA SER A 131 -8.68 -4.95 -9.33
C SER A 131 -8.69 -3.54 -9.91
N CYS A 132 -7.78 -2.68 -9.46
CA CYS A 132 -7.63 -1.35 -10.04
C CYS A 132 -6.86 -1.42 -11.37
N VAL A 133 -6.89 -0.36 -12.18
CA VAL A 133 -6.23 -0.34 -13.49
C VAL A 133 -4.72 -0.37 -13.30
N ARG A 134 -4.03 -1.41 -13.75
CA ARG A 134 -2.55 -1.46 -13.70
C ARG A 134 -1.99 -0.51 -14.75
N LEU A 135 -1.35 0.58 -14.32
CA LEU A 135 -0.76 1.57 -15.24
C LEU A 135 0.69 1.22 -15.56
N GLY A 136 1.47 0.92 -14.53
CA GLY A 136 2.89 0.64 -14.69
C GLY A 136 3.54 0.11 -13.41
N GLN A 137 4.70 -0.51 -13.58
CA GLN A 137 5.59 -0.93 -12.50
C GLN A 137 7.00 -0.48 -12.89
N GLY A 138 7.74 0.13 -11.96
CA GLY A 138 9.07 0.66 -12.29
C GLY A 138 9.87 1.17 -11.10
N ARG A 139 11.09 1.63 -11.35
CA ARG A 139 12.03 2.10 -10.32
C ARG A 139 11.96 3.60 -10.07
N LYS A 140 11.56 4.36 -11.10
CA LYS A 140 11.50 5.82 -11.07
C LYS A 140 10.16 6.29 -11.61
N ILE A 141 9.39 6.94 -10.73
CA ILE A 141 8.11 7.56 -11.07
C ILE A 141 8.28 9.07 -11.04
N VAL A 142 7.89 9.72 -12.14
CA VAL A 142 7.92 11.18 -12.27
C VAL A 142 6.50 11.67 -12.44
N ILE A 143 6.06 12.56 -11.55
CA ILE A 143 4.73 13.16 -11.58
C ILE A 143 4.91 14.66 -11.80
N GLU A 144 4.32 15.20 -12.86
CA GLU A 144 4.43 16.61 -13.23
C GLU A 144 3.07 17.28 -13.22
N ALA A 145 2.99 18.40 -12.50
CA ALA A 145 1.77 19.19 -12.34
C ALA A 145 1.84 20.46 -13.20
N SER A 146 1.00 20.57 -14.22
CA SER A 146 0.85 21.80 -15.05
C SER A 146 -0.47 22.53 -14.81
N LYS A 147 -1.42 21.92 -14.09
CA LYS A 147 -2.75 22.49 -13.81
C LYS A 147 -2.65 23.77 -12.99
N ARG A 148 -3.37 24.82 -13.41
CA ARG A 148 -3.53 26.04 -12.61
C ARG A 148 -4.19 25.70 -11.26
N GLY A 149 -3.49 26.02 -10.17
CA GLY A 149 -3.92 25.67 -8.80
C GLY A 149 -3.37 24.34 -8.27
N GLY A 150 -2.64 23.58 -9.09
CA GLY A 150 -2.02 22.33 -8.68
C GLY A 150 -3.02 21.19 -8.45
N PHE A 151 -2.64 20.20 -7.64
CA PHE A 151 -3.52 19.10 -7.24
C PHE A 151 -3.31 18.73 -5.76
N VAL A 152 -4.24 17.94 -5.22
CA VAL A 152 -4.13 17.41 -3.86
C VAL A 152 -3.66 15.96 -3.94
N ALA A 153 -2.60 15.66 -3.21
CA ALA A 153 -2.05 14.34 -3.01
C ALA A 153 -2.17 13.93 -1.53
N GLN A 154 -1.81 12.68 -1.26
CA GLN A 154 -1.64 12.17 0.09
C GLN A 154 -0.43 11.24 0.07
N VAL A 155 0.43 11.32 1.09
CA VAL A 155 1.60 10.44 1.25
C VAL A 155 1.49 9.80 2.63
N ASP A 156 1.40 8.46 2.66
CA ASP A 156 1.31 7.65 3.89
C ASP A 156 0.28 8.14 4.94
N GLY A 157 -0.82 8.73 4.48
CA GLY A 157 -1.86 9.26 5.36
C GLY A 157 -1.89 10.79 5.45
N GLU A 158 -0.80 11.47 5.14
CA GLU A 158 -0.69 12.93 5.29
C GLU A 158 -1.08 13.66 4.00
N PRO A 159 -2.03 14.62 4.05
CA PRO A 159 -2.44 15.37 2.88
C PRO A 159 -1.33 16.32 2.43
N TRP A 160 -1.18 16.47 1.11
CA TRP A 160 -0.19 17.33 0.51
C TRP A 160 -0.80 18.12 -0.65
N ARG A 161 -0.64 19.45 -0.64
CA ARG A 161 -0.99 20.31 -1.77
C ARG A 161 0.22 20.45 -2.68
N VAL A 162 0.13 19.86 -3.87
CA VAL A 162 1.16 19.97 -4.91
C VAL A 162 0.85 21.19 -5.75
N GLY A 163 1.79 22.13 -5.83
CA GLY A 163 1.63 23.37 -6.58
C GLY A 163 1.63 23.18 -8.09
N ARG A 164 1.36 24.27 -8.82
CA ARG A 164 1.59 24.32 -10.27
C ARG A 164 3.10 24.24 -10.56
N ASP A 165 3.45 23.72 -11.73
CA ASP A 165 4.81 23.61 -12.26
C ASP A 165 5.75 22.85 -11.31
N THR A 166 5.17 21.90 -10.57
CA THR A 166 5.87 21.05 -9.61
C THR A 166 6.17 19.70 -10.24
N ARG A 167 7.40 19.24 -10.08
CA ARG A 167 7.86 17.91 -10.46
C ARG A 167 8.17 17.10 -9.20
N VAL A 168 7.49 15.97 -9.05
CA VAL A 168 7.69 15.02 -7.95
C VAL A 168 8.37 13.78 -8.50
N GLU A 169 9.44 13.33 -7.85
CA GLU A 169 10.15 12.13 -8.22
C GLU A 169 10.07 11.12 -7.06
N VAL A 170 9.56 9.92 -7.37
CA VAL A 170 9.50 8.80 -6.44
C VAL A 170 10.48 7.74 -6.93
N SER A 171 11.42 7.37 -6.07
CA SER A 171 12.41 6.33 -6.35
C SER A 171 12.87 5.66 -5.05
N PHE A 172 13.42 4.45 -5.18
CA PHE A 172 14.00 3.76 -4.05
C PHE A 172 15.13 4.58 -3.41
N ARG A 173 15.06 4.76 -2.09
CA ARG A 173 16.09 5.48 -1.32
C ARG A 173 16.89 4.56 -0.41
N LYS A 174 16.22 3.86 0.52
CA LYS A 174 16.82 2.97 1.51
C LYS A 174 15.83 1.87 1.90
N GLN A 175 16.35 0.79 2.48
CA GLN A 175 15.57 -0.32 3.03
C GLN A 175 15.67 -0.32 4.56
N ALA A 176 14.54 -0.44 5.25
CA ALA A 176 14.51 -0.70 6.68
C ALA A 176 14.26 -2.19 6.94
N ALA A 177 14.89 -2.73 7.99
CA ALA A 177 14.58 -4.06 8.50
C ALA A 177 13.30 -3.99 9.33
N MET A 178 12.27 -4.71 8.90
CA MET A 178 10.95 -4.74 9.54
C MET A 178 10.66 -6.15 10.06
N LEU A 179 10.00 -6.25 11.21
CA LEU A 179 9.52 -7.53 11.71
C LEU A 179 8.36 -8.02 10.83
N SER A 180 8.45 -9.26 10.34
CA SER A 180 7.38 -9.93 9.61
C SER A 180 6.90 -11.16 10.36
N LYS A 181 5.62 -11.50 10.22
CA LYS A 181 5.09 -12.78 10.71
C LYS A 181 5.82 -13.93 9.99
N SER A 182 6.33 -14.90 10.75
CA SER A 182 6.94 -16.10 10.16
C SER A 182 5.93 -16.80 9.26
N ARG A 183 6.30 -17.05 7.99
CA ARG A 183 5.49 -17.83 7.04
C ARG A 183 5.67 -19.33 7.24
N THR A 184 6.81 -19.74 7.80
CA THR A 184 7.09 -21.12 8.20
C THR A 184 6.37 -21.40 9.51
N ARG A 185 5.58 -22.49 9.56
CA ARG A 185 5.32 -23.19 10.82
C ARG A 185 6.67 -23.47 11.49
N GLU A 186 6.64 -23.52 12.81
CA GLU A 186 7.73 -23.47 13.81
C GLU A 186 8.95 -24.40 13.63
N ASP A 187 9.22 -24.93 12.44
CA ASP A 187 10.35 -25.79 12.16
C ASP A 187 11.64 -24.96 12.22
N GLY A 188 12.41 -25.16 13.29
CA GLY A 188 13.69 -24.50 13.56
C GLY A 188 13.60 -23.14 14.26
N LEU A 189 12.43 -22.70 14.74
CA LEU A 189 12.36 -21.47 15.55
C LEU A 189 13.11 -21.64 16.89
N LEU A 190 12.94 -22.80 17.52
CA LEU A 190 13.63 -23.11 18.77
C LEU A 190 15.14 -23.20 18.56
N ASP A 191 15.60 -23.87 17.50
CA ASP A 191 17.02 -23.95 17.14
C ASP A 191 17.64 -22.56 16.91
N LYS A 192 16.89 -21.66 16.27
CA LYS A 192 17.32 -20.25 16.09
C LYS A 192 17.37 -19.49 17.40
N ILE A 193 16.38 -19.66 18.27
CA ILE A 193 16.36 -19.04 19.61
C ILE A 193 17.57 -19.53 20.40
N GLU A 194 17.83 -20.83 20.41
CA GLU A 194 18.97 -21.43 21.10
C GLU A 194 20.30 -20.89 20.56
N THR A 195 20.47 -20.87 19.23
CA THR A 195 21.68 -20.33 18.58
C THR A 195 21.92 -18.86 18.97
N ILE A 196 20.89 -18.02 18.90
CA ILE A 196 21.01 -16.59 19.25
C ILE A 196 21.37 -16.39 20.72
N LEU A 197 20.78 -17.18 21.63
CA LEU A 197 21.10 -17.10 23.05
C LEU A 197 22.51 -17.60 23.37
N MET A 198 22.97 -18.66 22.68
CA MET A 198 24.36 -19.13 22.77
C MET A 198 25.33 -18.05 22.30
N ASP A 199 25.11 -17.45 21.14
CA ASP A 199 25.95 -16.37 20.60
C ASP A 199 26.01 -15.17 21.57
N ALA A 200 24.87 -14.80 22.17
CA ALA A 200 24.80 -13.71 23.14
C ALA A 200 25.54 -14.02 24.45
N GLU A 201 25.53 -15.27 24.91
CA GLU A 201 26.29 -15.71 26.08
C GLU A 201 27.81 -15.72 25.79
N ILE A 202 28.22 -16.23 24.63
CA ILE A 202 29.61 -16.21 24.16
C ILE A 202 30.12 -14.76 24.06
N ALA A 203 29.31 -13.87 23.51
CA ALA A 203 29.59 -12.44 23.42
C ALA A 203 29.52 -11.71 24.78
N LYS A 204 29.16 -12.40 25.87
CA LYS A 204 28.97 -11.86 27.23
C LYS A 204 27.94 -10.72 27.30
N ILE A 205 26.98 -10.69 26.38
CA ILE A 205 25.83 -9.77 26.41
C ILE A 205 24.83 -10.22 27.50
N ILE A 206 24.72 -11.53 27.69
CA ILE A 206 23.93 -12.16 28.75
C ILE A 206 24.78 -13.15 29.55
N SER A 207 24.41 -13.40 30.80
CA SER A 207 24.99 -14.47 31.62
C SER A 207 24.33 -15.82 31.33
N GLY A 208 24.98 -16.93 31.69
CA GLY A 208 24.38 -18.26 31.58
C GLY A 208 23.10 -18.46 32.39
N SER A 209 22.89 -17.69 33.48
CA SER A 209 21.60 -17.69 34.19
C SER A 209 20.52 -16.95 33.40
N GLN A 210 20.85 -15.84 32.74
CA GLN A 210 19.95 -15.11 31.86
C GLN A 210 19.60 -15.93 30.61
N HIS A 211 20.57 -16.63 30.00
CA HIS A 211 20.33 -17.55 28.89
C HIS A 211 19.27 -18.58 29.28
N ARG A 212 19.51 -19.37 30.34
CA ARG A 212 18.57 -20.41 30.78
C ARG A 212 17.16 -19.88 31.06
N TYR A 213 17.08 -18.71 31.69
CA TYR A 213 15.81 -18.04 31.95
C TYR A 213 15.07 -17.66 30.66
N LEU A 214 15.76 -17.01 29.71
CA LEU A 214 15.18 -16.57 28.45
C LEU A 214 14.74 -17.76 27.59
N LEU A 215 15.57 -18.80 27.47
CA LEU A 215 15.25 -20.01 26.73
C LEU A 215 13.98 -20.67 27.30
N THR A 216 13.92 -20.85 28.62
CA THR A 216 12.75 -21.45 29.29
C THR A 216 11.47 -20.65 29.02
N ARG A 217 11.56 -19.31 29.07
CA ARG A 217 10.41 -18.44 28.86
C ARG A 217 9.96 -18.43 27.39
N MET A 218 10.89 -18.32 26.46
CA MET A 218 10.61 -18.32 25.03
C MET A 218 10.03 -19.66 24.56
N VAL A 219 10.53 -20.79 25.06
CA VAL A 219 9.96 -22.13 24.78
C VAL A 219 8.52 -22.22 25.29
N LYS A 220 8.24 -21.73 26.52
CA LYS A 220 6.87 -21.70 27.05
C LYS A 220 5.92 -20.83 26.22
N ASP A 221 6.39 -19.67 25.76
CA ASP A 221 5.59 -18.75 24.95
C ASP A 221 5.31 -19.29 23.54
N VAL A 222 6.23 -20.11 22.99
CA VAL A 222 6.01 -20.83 21.73
C VAL A 222 5.04 -21.99 21.94
N ALA A 223 5.22 -22.81 22.98
CA ALA A 223 4.37 -23.95 23.27
C ALA A 223 2.93 -23.56 23.68
N GLY A 224 2.75 -22.44 24.39
CA GLY A 224 1.46 -21.96 24.87
C GLY A 224 0.59 -21.25 23.82
N LYS A 225 1.09 -21.09 22.58
CA LYS A 225 0.34 -20.53 21.44
C LYS A 225 -0.24 -21.59 20.50
N ARG A 226 -0.16 -22.88 20.89
CA ARG A 226 -0.75 -24.01 20.16
C ARG A 226 -2.19 -24.27 20.57
#